data_AF-A0A948I0D6-F1
#
_entry.id   AF-A0A948I0D6-F1
#
_cell.length_a   1.000
_cell.length_b   1.000
_cell.length_c   1.000
_cell.angle_alpha   90.00
_cell.angle_beta   90.00
_cell.angle_gamma   90.00
#
_symmetry.space_group_name_H-M   'P 1'
#
loop_
_entity.id
_entity.type
_entity.pdbx_description
1 polymer ?
#
loop_
_entity_poly.entity_id
_entity_poly.type
_entity_poly.pdbx_seq_one_letter_code
_entity_poly.pdbx_strand_id
1 'polypeptide(L)'
;MIERVEAGGLKIAKILYDFINTEVIPGTGRKADAFWDGFGAIVHDLAPKNRALLAKRDEMQAKIDSWHKARRGKSLDMAEYKAFLQEIG
;
A
#
# COMPACT_ATOMS: atom_id res chain seq x y z
N MET A 1 16.28 7.61 19.41
CA MET A 1 14.89 7.98 19.06
C MET A 1 14.94 8.77 17.75
N ILE A 2 14.07 8.49 16.78
CA ILE A 2 14.02 9.30 15.54
C ILE A 2 13.22 10.56 15.85
N GLU A 3 13.85 11.73 15.73
CA GLU A 3 13.18 13.02 15.81
C GLU A 3 12.20 13.18 14.64
N ARG A 4 11.01 13.75 14.91
CA ARG A 4 9.97 13.94 13.91
C ARG A 4 9.47 15.39 13.89
N VAL A 5 9.10 15.84 12.70
CA VAL A 5 8.49 17.15 12.43
C VAL A 5 7.08 16.92 11.89
N GLU A 6 6.16 17.84 12.19
CA GLU A 6 4.81 17.84 11.61
C GLU A 6 4.77 18.70 10.35
N ALA A 7 4.30 18.12 9.24
CA ALA A 7 4.12 18.82 7.97
C ALA A 7 3.01 18.12 7.16
N GLY A 8 2.11 18.89 6.53
CA GLY A 8 1.01 18.34 5.73
C GLY A 8 0.11 17.35 6.47
N GLY A 9 -0.06 17.50 7.79
CA GLY A 9 -0.81 16.57 8.63
C GLY A 9 -0.10 15.24 8.95
N LEU A 10 1.16 15.09 8.57
CA LEU A 10 1.97 13.89 8.80
C LEU A 10 3.06 14.13 9.85
N LYS A 11 3.47 13.07 10.55
CA LYS A 11 4.66 13.04 11.42
C LYS A 11 5.84 12.42 10.68
N ILE A 12 6.78 13.24 10.23
CA ILE A 12 7.84 12.86 9.30
C ILE A 12 9.17 12.84 10.02
N ALA A 13 10.02 11.85 9.75
CA ALA A 13 11.38 11.82 10.30
C ALA A 13 12.13 13.09 9.90
N LYS A 14 12.73 13.80 10.86
CA LYS A 14 13.40 15.09 10.62
C LYS A 14 14.47 14.99 9.53
N ILE A 15 15.27 13.92 9.54
CA ILE A 15 16.29 13.66 8.52
C ILE A 15 15.72 13.62 7.10
N LEU A 16 14.53 13.03 6.92
CA LEU A 16 13.87 12.97 5.61
C LEU A 16 13.27 14.33 5.24
N TYR A 17 12.64 15.01 6.21
CA TYR A 17 12.06 16.34 6.00
C TYR A 17 13.13 17.35 5.54
N ASP A 18 14.26 17.39 6.26
CA ASP A 18 15.38 18.28 5.95
C ASP A 18 15.95 17.95 4.58
N PHE A 19 16.29 16.68 4.29
CA PHE A 19 16.78 16.23 2.98
C PHE A 19 15.89 16.68 1.83
N ILE A 20 14.58 16.44 1.93
CA ILE A 20 13.63 16.83 0.87
C ILE A 20 13.64 18.35 0.66
N ASN A 21 13.63 19.13 1.74
CA ASN A 21 13.52 20.58 1.66
C ASN A 21 14.82 21.28 1.26
N THR A 22 15.99 20.74 1.63
CA THR A 22 17.28 21.39 1.40
C THR A 22 18.02 20.85 0.18
N GLU A 23 17.78 19.60 -0.21
CA GLU A 23 18.52 18.94 -1.29
C GLU A 23 17.64 18.59 -2.50
N VAL A 24 16.38 18.22 -2.30
CA VAL A 24 15.52 17.72 -3.40
C VAL A 24 14.63 18.81 -4.01
N ILE A 25 13.94 19.60 -3.19
CA ILE A 25 13.00 20.62 -3.67
C ILE A 25 13.68 21.79 -4.37
N PRO A 26 14.84 22.32 -3.92
CA PRO A 26 15.51 23.41 -4.60
C PRO A 26 15.81 23.08 -6.07
N GLY A 27 15.50 24.00 -6.97
CA GLY A 27 15.66 23.80 -8.43
C GLY A 27 14.49 23.10 -9.13
N THR A 28 13.50 22.57 -8.39
CA THR A 28 12.32 21.92 -9.00
C THR A 28 11.17 22.88 -9.35
N GLY A 29 11.25 24.14 -8.89
CA GLY A 29 10.18 25.13 -9.05
C GLY A 29 8.97 24.92 -8.11
N ARG A 30 9.04 23.98 -7.16
CA ARG A 30 7.98 23.74 -6.17
C ARG A 30 8.28 24.40 -4.83
N LYS A 31 7.23 24.76 -4.09
CA LYS A 31 7.31 25.22 -2.70
C LYS A 31 7.21 24.03 -1.75
N ALA A 32 8.02 24.03 -0.68
CA ALA A 32 8.03 22.97 0.32
C ALA A 32 6.65 22.75 0.96
N ASP A 33 5.98 23.82 1.40
CA ASP A 33 4.65 23.73 2.02
C ASP A 33 3.63 23.09 1.08
N ALA A 34 3.58 23.55 -0.17
CA ALA A 34 2.68 22.98 -1.18
C ALA A 34 2.98 21.51 -1.50
N PHE A 35 4.25 21.11 -1.44
CA PHE A 35 4.64 19.70 -1.60
C PHE A 35 4.13 18.86 -0.42
N TRP A 36 4.36 19.30 0.82
CA TRP A 36 3.96 18.53 2.00
C TRP A 36 2.45 18.47 2.19
N ASP A 37 1.73 19.56 1.94
CA ASP A 37 0.26 19.57 1.97
C ASP A 37 -0.33 18.63 0.91
N GLY A 38 0.20 18.69 -0.32
CA GLY A 38 -0.22 17.80 -1.40
C GLY A 38 0.10 16.33 -1.10
N PHE A 39 1.30 16.04 -0.59
CA PHE A 39 1.69 14.69 -0.20
C PHE A 39 0.83 14.15 0.94
N GLY A 40 0.58 14.97 1.96
CA GLY A 40 -0.33 14.67 3.06
C GLY A 40 -1.72 14.28 2.59
N ALA A 41 -2.32 15.10 1.73
CA ALA A 41 -3.63 14.82 1.12
C ALA A 41 -3.65 13.49 0.37
N ILE A 42 -2.64 13.23 -0.48
CA ILE A 42 -2.51 11.96 -1.22
C ILE A 42 -2.41 10.77 -0.26
N VAL A 43 -1.60 10.88 0.81
CA VAL A 43 -1.46 9.82 1.81
C VAL A 43 -2.79 9.56 2.52
N HIS A 44 -3.50 10.61 2.94
CA HIS A 44 -4.80 10.46 3.60
C HIS A 44 -5.84 9.78 2.69
N ASP A 45 -5.87 10.12 1.39
CA ASP A 45 -6.84 9.58 0.45
C ASP A 45 -6.51 8.16 -0.02
N LEU A 46 -5.23 7.86 -0.24
CA LEU A 46 -4.80 6.62 -0.89
C LEU A 46 -4.31 5.56 0.09
N ALA A 47 -3.84 5.92 1.29
CA ALA A 47 -3.40 4.91 2.26
C ALA A 47 -4.52 3.94 2.69
N PRO A 48 -5.78 4.37 2.92
CA PRO A 48 -6.88 3.44 3.17
C PRO A 48 -7.15 2.49 2.00
N LYS A 49 -7.08 3.00 0.75
CA LYS A 49 -7.25 2.19 -0.46
C LYS A 49 -6.12 1.17 -0.61
N ASN A 50 -4.88 1.58 -0.37
CA ASN A 50 -3.73 0.68 -0.41
C ASN A 50 -3.86 -0.44 0.65
N ARG A 51 -4.27 -0.09 1.88
CA ARG A 51 -4.56 -1.09 2.93
C ARG A 51 -5.67 -2.07 2.52
N ALA A 52 -6.72 -1.60 1.87
CA ALA A 52 -7.79 -2.46 1.36
C ALA A 52 -7.30 -3.41 0.24
N LEU A 53 -6.40 -2.94 -0.63
CA LEU A 53 -5.79 -3.77 -1.68
C LEU A 53 -4.91 -4.88 -1.09
N LEU A 54 -4.16 -4.58 -0.02
CA LEU A 54 -3.41 -5.61 0.71
C LEU A 54 -4.34 -6.64 1.35
N ALA A 55 -5.40 -6.18 2.02
CA ALA A 55 -6.40 -7.09 2.59
C ALA A 55 -7.08 -7.97 1.52
N LYS A 56 -7.31 -7.43 0.31
CA LYS A 56 -7.86 -8.22 -0.80
C LYS A 56 -6.90 -9.33 -1.25
N ARG A 57 -5.59 -9.07 -1.26
CA ARG A 57 -4.57 -10.10 -1.53
C ARG A 57 -4.62 -11.20 -0.48
N ASP A 58 -4.70 -10.83 0.80
CA ASP A 58 -4.78 -11.78 1.91
C ASP A 58 -6.05 -12.63 1.83
N GLU A 59 -7.20 -12.03 1.49
CA GLU A 59 -8.47 -12.74 1.31
C GLU A 59 -8.38 -13.77 0.16
N MET A 60 -7.82 -13.38 -0.99
CA MET A 60 -7.62 -14.28 -2.12
C MET A 60 -6.70 -15.44 -1.76
N GLN A 61 -5.58 -15.17 -1.10
CA GLN A 61 -4.65 -16.20 -0.67
C GLN A 61 -5.31 -17.17 0.33
N ALA A 62 -6.06 -16.65 1.31
CA ALA A 62 -6.77 -17.48 2.28
C ALA A 62 -7.83 -18.40 1.62
N LYS A 63 -8.51 -17.92 0.57
CA LYS A 63 -9.44 -18.71 -0.23
C LYS A 63 -8.71 -19.82 -1.00
N ILE A 64 -7.59 -19.50 -1.66
CA ILE A 64 -6.77 -20.47 -2.39
C ILE A 64 -6.22 -21.55 -1.44
N ASP A 65 -5.68 -21.14 -0.30
CA ASP A 65 -5.18 -22.05 0.73
C ASP A 65 -6.28 -22.99 1.24
N SER A 66 -7.45 -22.44 1.53
CA SER A 66 -8.63 -23.21 1.96
C SER A 66 -9.08 -24.20 0.90
N TRP A 67 -9.09 -23.79 -0.37
CA TRP A 67 -9.47 -24.63 -1.51
C TRP A 67 -8.56 -25.87 -1.63
N HIS A 68 -7.25 -25.67 -1.53
CA HIS A 68 -6.27 -26.76 -1.58
C HIS A 68 -6.31 -27.66 -0.34
N LYS A 69 -6.46 -27.08 0.86
CA LYS A 69 -6.60 -27.85 2.11
C LYS A 69 -7.82 -28.77 2.06
N ALA A 70 -8.97 -28.28 1.58
CA ALA A 70 -10.20 -29.06 1.46
C ALA A 70 -10.12 -30.20 0.42
N ARG A 71 -9.20 -30.11 -0.54
CA ARG A 71 -9.01 -31.08 -1.63
C ARG A 71 -7.71 -31.88 -1.51
N ARG A 72 -7.11 -31.91 -0.31
CA ARG A 72 -5.85 -32.62 -0.06
C ARG A 72 -5.95 -34.09 -0.50
N GLY A 73 -4.97 -34.54 -1.27
CA GLY A 73 -4.90 -35.93 -1.77
C GLY A 73 -5.74 -36.21 -3.02
N LYS A 74 -6.53 -35.25 -3.51
CA LYS A 74 -7.21 -35.35 -4.81
C LYS A 74 -6.28 -34.83 -5.92
N SER A 75 -6.39 -35.41 -7.12
CA SER A 75 -5.78 -34.82 -8.32
C SER A 75 -6.42 -33.45 -8.60
N LEU A 76 -5.62 -32.52 -9.12
CA LEU A 76 -6.08 -31.18 -9.45
C LEU A 76 -6.92 -31.21 -10.74
N ASP A 77 -8.21 -30.96 -10.63
CA ASP A 77 -9.06 -30.65 -11.80
C ASP A 77 -8.84 -29.19 -12.21
N MET A 78 -8.25 -28.99 -13.38
CA MET A 78 -7.91 -27.66 -13.89
C MET A 78 -9.14 -26.84 -14.31
N ALA A 79 -10.24 -27.48 -14.74
CA ALA A 79 -11.46 -26.79 -15.09
C ALA A 79 -12.17 -26.27 -13.84
N GLU A 80 -12.26 -27.10 -12.80
CA GLU A 80 -12.80 -26.70 -11.49
C GLU A 80 -11.94 -25.60 -10.86
N TYR A 81 -10.62 -25.76 -10.86
CA TYR A 81 -9.71 -24.78 -10.26
C TYR A 81 -9.76 -23.43 -10.97
N LYS A 82 -9.82 -23.42 -12.32
CA LYS A 82 -9.98 -22.18 -13.09
C LYS A 82 -11.30 -21.47 -12.77
N ALA A 83 -12.40 -22.22 -12.70
CA ALA A 83 -13.71 -21.66 -12.35
C ALA A 83 -13.68 -21.04 -10.94
N PHE A 84 -13.09 -21.72 -9.97
CA PHE A 84 -12.88 -21.19 -8.62
C PHE A 84 -12.06 -19.90 -8.62
N LEU A 85 -10.94 -19.85 -9.35
CA LEU A 85 -10.12 -18.64 -9.42
C LEU A 85 -10.91 -17.45 -9.99
N GLN A 86 -11.67 -17.67 -11.06
CA GLN A 86 -12.54 -16.64 -11.65
C GLN A 86 -13.65 -16.15 -10.71
N GLU A 87 -14.13 -17.01 -9.80
CA GLU A 87 -15.15 -16.67 -8.81
C GLU A 87 -14.59 -15.74 -7.71
N ILE A 88 -13.34 -15.93 -7.29
CA ILE A 88 -12.76 -15.19 -6.15
C ILE A 88 -12.17 -13.83 -6.54
N GLY A 89 -11.99 -13.58 -7.85
CA GLY A 89 -11.67 -12.29 -8.47
C GLY A 89 -10.57 -12.39 -9.52
#